data_AF-A0A3L8AZL3-F1
#
_entry.id   AF-A0A3L8AZL3-F1
#
_cell.length_a   1.000
_cell.length_b   1.000
_cell.length_c   1.000
_cell.angle_alpha   90.00
_cell.angle_beta   90.00
_cell.angle_gamma   90.00
#
_symmetry.space_group_name_H-M   'P 1'
#
loop_
_entity.id
_entity.type
_entity.pdbx_description
1 polymer ?
#
loop_
_entity_poly.entity_id
_entity_poly.type
_entity_poly.pdbx_seq_one_letter_code
_entity_poly.pdbx_strand_id
1 'polypeptide(L)'
;MKEYYCFKCHKDMPFLEEDEWSRVAHYLGDAVREIKEYREEHGCDLTTARLNVKPQAMKLFEEITGMAGVHFEIIMHHRLKDWGQECPVCHHLLRTPKAKYCIKCGWEPSANA
;
A
#
# COMPACT_ATOMS: atom_id res chain seq x y z
N MET A 1 3.43 -2.11 11.86
CA MET A 1 3.79 -1.40 10.60
C MET A 1 5.28 -1.08 10.55
N LYS A 2 5.89 -1.13 9.36
CA LYS A 2 7.27 -0.69 9.11
C LYS A 2 7.36 0.18 7.85
N GLU A 3 8.33 1.08 7.80
CA GLU A 3 8.56 1.95 6.63
C GLU A 3 9.62 1.35 5.69
N TYR A 4 9.32 1.33 4.39
CA TYR A 4 10.27 0.91 3.36
C TYR A 4 10.12 1.74 2.09
N TYR A 5 11.19 1.81 1.30
CA TYR A 5 11.14 2.41 -0.03
C TYR A 5 10.25 1.59 -0.98
N CYS A 6 9.17 2.19 -1.46
CA CYS A 6 8.30 1.58 -2.46
C CYS A 6 8.72 2.02 -3.87
N PHE A 7 9.25 1.09 -4.68
CA PHE A 7 9.65 1.39 -6.07
C PHE A 7 8.48 1.80 -6.99
N LYS A 8 7.22 1.58 -6.60
CA LYS A 8 6.05 2.08 -7.37
C LYS A 8 5.73 3.54 -7.00
N CYS A 9 5.91 3.91 -5.74
CA CYS A 9 5.62 5.26 -5.24
C CYS A 9 6.82 6.20 -5.30
N HIS A 10 8.03 5.66 -5.51
CA HIS A 10 9.30 6.39 -5.53
C HIS A 10 9.60 7.16 -4.24
N LYS A 11 9.08 6.69 -3.10
CA LYS A 11 9.30 7.27 -1.77
C LYS A 11 9.16 6.19 -0.70
N ASP A 12 9.56 6.52 0.52
CA ASP A 12 9.31 5.69 1.69
C ASP A 12 7.81 5.69 2.01
N MET A 13 7.30 4.48 2.25
CA MET A 13 5.90 4.22 2.49
C MET A 13 5.75 3.26 3.68
N PRO A 14 4.72 3.42 4.50
CA PRO A 14 4.39 2.45 5.54
C PRO A 14 3.81 1.19 4.89
N PHE A 15 4.33 0.04 5.30
CA PHE A 15 3.86 -1.29 4.93
C PHE A 15 3.13 -1.92 6.11
N LEU A 16 1.87 -2.28 5.88
CA LEU A 16 1.00 -2.85 6.90
C LEU A 16 1.41 -4.30 7.18
N GLU A 17 1.55 -4.62 8.46
CA GLU A 17 1.64 -6.00 8.94
C GLU A 17 0.28 -6.69 8.82
N GLU A 18 0.20 -8.01 9.01
CA GLU A 18 -1.00 -8.77 8.65
C GLU A 18 -2.25 -8.39 9.46
N ASP A 19 -2.09 -8.07 10.73
CA ASP A 19 -3.16 -7.61 11.62
C ASP A 19 -3.68 -6.22 11.20
N GLU A 20 -2.78 -5.29 10.92
CA GLU A 20 -3.11 -3.95 10.41
C GLU A 20 -3.77 -4.03 9.03
N TRP A 21 -3.22 -4.85 8.14
CA TRP A 21 -3.74 -5.09 6.80
C TRP A 21 -5.16 -5.64 6.86
N SER A 22 -5.43 -6.62 7.73
CA SER A 22 -6.76 -7.22 7.84
C SER A 22 -7.85 -6.18 8.15
N ARG A 23 -7.52 -5.18 8.98
CA ARG A 23 -8.43 -4.08 9.36
C ARG A 23 -8.71 -3.16 8.17
N VAL A 24 -7.69 -2.81 7.39
CA VAL A 24 -7.82 -1.91 6.23
C VAL A 24 -8.45 -2.62 5.03
N ALA A 25 -8.04 -3.87 4.76
CA ALA A 25 -8.49 -4.67 3.62
C ALA A 25 -10.00 -4.93 3.63
N HIS A 26 -10.60 -5.02 4.82
CA HIS A 26 -12.05 -5.12 4.98
C HIS A 26 -12.79 -4.00 4.23
N TYR A 27 -12.23 -2.78 4.20
CA TYR A 27 -12.85 -1.61 3.57
C TYR A 27 -12.31 -1.29 2.17
N LEU A 28 -11.21 -1.92 1.73
CA LEU A 28 -10.62 -1.63 0.42
C LEU A 28 -11.58 -1.97 -0.74
N GLY A 29 -12.37 -3.02 -0.60
CA GLY A 29 -13.39 -3.40 -1.60
C GLY A 29 -14.54 -2.38 -1.71
N ASP A 30 -14.79 -1.63 -0.64
CA ASP A 30 -15.89 -0.67 -0.54
C ASP A 30 -15.51 0.73 -1.02
N ALA A 31 -14.22 1.05 -1.15
CA ALA A 31 -13.77 2.39 -1.50
C ALA A 31 -14.34 2.90 -2.85
N VAL A 32 -14.48 2.00 -3.83
CA VAL A 32 -15.11 2.33 -5.12
C VAL A 32 -16.61 2.58 -4.96
N ARG A 33 -17.28 1.85 -4.06
CA ARG A 33 -18.70 2.04 -3.75
C ARG A 33 -18.92 3.39 -3.08
N GLU A 34 -18.12 3.73 -2.05
CA GLU A 34 -18.19 5.02 -1.35
C GLU A 34 -18.01 6.21 -2.32
N ILE A 35 -17.10 6.11 -3.29
CA ILE A 35 -16.92 7.15 -4.31
C ILE A 35 -18.15 7.27 -5.23
N LYS A 36 -18.77 6.15 -5.62
CA LYS A 36 -19.98 6.18 -6.46
C LYS A 36 -21.17 6.76 -5.71
N GLU A 37 -21.39 6.35 -4.47
CA GLU A 37 -22.45 6.87 -3.61
C GLU A 37 -22.32 8.39 -3.44
N TYR A 38 -21.10 8.90 -3.18
CA TYR A 38 -20.87 10.33 -3.09
C TYR A 38 -21.22 11.08 -4.39
N ARG A 39 -20.87 10.51 -5.55
CA ARG A 39 -21.20 11.11 -6.86
C ARG A 39 -22.69 11.20 -7.10
N GLU A 40 -23.42 10.15 -6.76
CA GLU A 40 -24.87 10.08 -6.92
C GLU A 40 -25.58 11.06 -5.99
N GLU A 41 -25.16 11.12 -4.72
CA GLU A 41 -25.72 12.05 -3.72
C GLU A 41 -25.49 13.52 -4.08
N HIS A 42 -24.32 13.86 -4.59
CA HIS A 42 -23.92 15.25 -4.86
C HIS A 42 -24.09 15.67 -6.32
N GLY A 43 -24.51 14.76 -7.20
CA GLY A 43 -24.66 15.02 -8.64
C GLY A 43 -23.37 15.49 -9.31
N CYS A 44 -22.20 15.03 -8.85
CA CYS A 44 -20.90 15.53 -9.29
C CYS A 44 -20.12 14.55 -10.16
N ASP A 45 -19.11 15.07 -10.87
CA ASP A 45 -18.20 14.25 -11.67
C ASP A 45 -17.23 13.44 -10.79
N LEU A 46 -16.54 12.48 -11.41
CA LEU A 46 -15.63 11.57 -10.70
C LEU A 46 -14.44 12.30 -10.05
N THR A 47 -13.92 13.35 -10.68
CA THR A 47 -12.80 14.12 -10.16
C THR A 47 -13.23 14.86 -8.90
N THR A 48 -14.38 15.52 -8.95
CA THR A 48 -14.97 16.20 -7.79
C THR A 48 -15.19 15.22 -6.64
N ALA A 49 -15.78 14.05 -6.89
CA ALA A 49 -15.99 13.06 -5.84
C ALA A 49 -14.67 12.58 -5.22
N ARG A 50 -13.67 12.24 -6.04
CA ARG A 50 -12.35 11.78 -5.55
C ARG A 50 -11.63 12.80 -4.66
N LEU A 51 -11.91 14.09 -4.83
CA LEU A 51 -11.34 15.16 -4.01
C LEU A 51 -12.07 15.35 -2.67
N ASN A 52 -13.35 14.99 -2.60
CA ASN A 52 -14.20 15.31 -1.46
C ASN A 52 -14.56 14.09 -0.60
N VAL A 53 -14.60 12.89 -1.18
CA VAL A 53 -14.82 11.66 -0.43
C VAL A 53 -13.49 11.07 0.03
N LYS A 54 -13.43 10.72 1.32
CA LYS A 54 -12.32 9.97 1.89
C LYS A 54 -12.83 8.60 2.32
N PRO A 55 -12.68 7.57 1.47
CA PRO A 55 -13.08 6.20 1.79
C PRO A 55 -12.59 5.70 3.15
N GLN A 56 -13.35 4.82 3.79
CA GLN A 56 -13.03 4.31 5.13
C GLN A 56 -11.64 3.64 5.18
N ALA A 57 -11.25 2.93 4.12
CA ALA A 57 -9.92 2.34 4.02
C ALA A 57 -8.79 3.40 4.10
N MET A 58 -8.99 4.57 3.50
CA MET A 58 -8.01 5.67 3.53
C MET A 58 -7.95 6.33 4.92
N LYS A 59 -9.09 6.46 5.59
CA LYS A 59 -9.15 6.96 6.99
C LYS A 59 -8.39 6.05 7.94
N LEU A 60 -8.65 4.74 7.88
CA LEU A 60 -7.98 3.75 8.74
C LEU A 60 -6.49 3.64 8.45
N PHE A 61 -6.09 3.70 7.19
CA PHE A 61 -4.67 3.72 6.85
C PHE A 61 -3.95 4.93 7.46
N GLU A 62 -4.54 6.11 7.37
CA GLU A 62 -3.98 7.32 7.98
C GLU A 62 -3.95 7.23 9.51
N GLU A 63 -4.98 6.66 10.14
CA GLU A 63 -5.01 6.43 11.59
C GLU A 63 -3.91 5.47 12.05
N ILE A 64 -3.69 4.37 11.32
CA ILE A 64 -2.68 3.36 11.67
C ILE A 64 -1.27 3.87 11.41
N THR A 65 -1.08 4.61 10.31
CA THR A 65 0.27 4.94 9.80
C THR A 65 0.72 6.37 10.07
N GLY A 66 -0.21 7.27 10.39
CA GLY A 66 0.03 8.72 10.40
C GLY A 66 0.21 9.35 9.02
N MET A 67 0.22 8.57 7.92
CA MET A 67 0.42 9.08 6.57
C MET A 67 -0.90 9.46 5.91
N ALA A 68 -1.14 10.76 5.82
CA ALA A 68 -2.34 11.30 5.19
C ALA A 68 -2.31 11.28 3.66
N GLY A 69 -3.50 11.29 3.06
CA GLY A 69 -3.67 11.49 1.61
C GLY A 69 -3.26 10.32 0.72
N VAL A 70 -3.11 9.11 1.28
CA VAL A 70 -2.78 7.91 0.49
C VAL A 70 -4.04 7.33 -0.11
N HIS A 71 -4.13 7.34 -1.44
CA HIS A 71 -5.27 6.80 -2.19
C HIS A 71 -5.39 5.28 -2.00
N PHE A 72 -6.62 4.74 -1.98
CA PHE A 72 -6.87 3.31 -1.72
C PHE A 72 -6.14 2.38 -2.70
N GLU A 73 -6.01 2.74 -3.98
CA GLU A 73 -5.22 1.97 -4.97
C GLU A 73 -3.72 1.89 -4.62
N ILE A 74 -3.20 2.91 -3.94
CA ILE A 74 -1.84 2.89 -3.42
C ILE A 74 -1.78 1.95 -2.22
N ILE A 75 -2.70 2.10 -1.26
CA ILE A 75 -2.77 1.23 -0.07
C ILE A 75 -2.78 -0.25 -0.47
N MET A 76 -3.50 -0.62 -1.54
CA MET A 76 -3.64 -2.00 -2.00
C MET A 76 -2.33 -2.77 -2.23
N HIS A 77 -1.21 -2.09 -2.48
CA HIS A 77 0.09 -2.75 -2.70
C HIS A 77 1.11 -2.55 -1.57
N HIS A 78 0.66 -2.06 -0.41
CA HIS A 78 1.47 -1.83 0.79
C HIS A 78 1.18 -2.84 1.92
N ARG A 79 0.79 -4.06 1.57
CA ARG A 79 0.78 -5.19 2.50
C ARG A 79 2.18 -5.80 2.57
N LEU A 80 2.80 -5.82 3.75
CA LEU A 80 4.19 -6.27 3.90
C LEU A 80 4.41 -7.70 3.40
N LYS A 81 3.47 -8.61 3.65
CA LYS A 81 3.56 -10.03 3.25
C LYS A 81 3.55 -10.27 1.74
N ASP A 82 3.07 -9.30 0.95
CA ASP A 82 3.11 -9.39 -0.51
C ASP A 82 4.49 -9.04 -1.08
N TRP A 83 5.44 -8.65 -0.22
CA TRP A 83 6.83 -8.34 -0.54
C TRP A 83 7.77 -9.40 0.04
N GLY A 84 8.95 -9.52 -0.55
CA GLY A 84 9.96 -10.43 -0.03
C GLY A 84 10.73 -9.83 1.13
N GLN A 85 11.67 -10.62 1.66
CA GLN A 85 12.52 -10.20 2.77
C GLN A 85 13.28 -8.89 2.51
N GLU A 86 13.80 -8.30 3.58
CA GLU A 86 14.77 -7.22 3.47
C GLU A 86 16.06 -7.74 2.84
N CYS A 87 16.62 -7.00 1.89
CA CYS A 87 17.94 -7.30 1.36
C CYS A 87 19.00 -7.13 2.47
N PRO A 88 19.88 -8.11 2.72
CA PRO A 88 20.90 -7.99 3.76
C PRO A 88 22.00 -6.96 3.44
N VAL A 89 22.06 -6.47 2.19
CA VAL A 89 23.06 -5.49 1.74
C VAL A 89 22.51 -4.06 1.77
N CYS A 90 21.31 -3.84 1.23
CA CYS A 90 20.76 -2.49 1.07
C CYS A 90 19.45 -2.25 1.84
N HIS A 91 18.96 -3.23 2.60
CA HIS A 91 17.76 -3.17 3.45
C HIS A 91 16.44 -2.84 2.76
N HIS A 92 16.41 -2.77 1.43
CA HIS A 92 15.17 -2.63 0.67
C HIS A 92 14.45 -3.98 0.60
N LEU A 93 13.12 -3.96 0.63
CA LEU A 93 12.32 -5.16 0.40
C LEU A 93 12.55 -5.71 -1.01
N LEU A 94 12.67 -7.03 -1.11
CA LEU A 94 12.59 -7.70 -2.40
C LEU A 94 11.18 -7.54 -3.00
N ARG A 95 11.08 -7.40 -4.32
CA ARG A 95 9.83 -7.03 -5.01
C ARG A 95 8.67 -8.01 -4.81
N THR A 96 8.96 -9.26 -4.50
CA THR A 96 7.98 -10.31 -4.17
C THR A 96 8.62 -11.34 -3.24
N PRO A 97 7.84 -12.17 -2.52
CA PRO A 97 8.36 -13.30 -1.73
C PRO A 97 9.19 -14.31 -2.54
N LYS A 98 8.99 -14.37 -3.87
CA LYS A 98 9.68 -15.29 -4.79
C LYS A 98 10.82 -14.63 -5.56
N ALA A 99 11.18 -13.38 -5.24
CA ALA A 99 12.23 -12.66 -5.93
C ALA A 99 13.57 -13.37 -5.74
N LYS A 100 14.31 -13.56 -6.84
CA LYS A 100 15.61 -14.23 -6.84
C LYS A 100 16.78 -13.29 -6.55
N TYR A 101 16.56 -11.99 -6.68
CA TYR A 101 17.59 -10.97 -6.47
C TYR A 101 16.98 -9.64 -6.00
N CYS A 102 17.81 -8.77 -5.44
CA CYS A 102 17.46 -7.40 -5.07
C CYS A 102 17.56 -6.47 -6.28
N ILE A 103 16.44 -5.86 -6.67
CA ILE A 103 16.41 -4.92 -7.80
C ILE A 103 17.22 -3.64 -7.57
N LYS A 104 17.52 -3.30 -6.31
CA LYS A 104 18.26 -2.08 -5.94
C LYS A 104 19.77 -2.25 -6.09
N CYS A 105 20.33 -3.37 -5.61
CA CYS A 105 21.78 -3.57 -5.51
C CYS A 105 22.30 -4.83 -6.21
N GLY A 106 21.42 -5.68 -6.74
CA GLY A 106 21.80 -6.92 -7.42
C GLY A 106 22.12 -8.09 -6.49
N TRP A 107 21.94 -7.97 -5.16
CA TRP A 107 22.17 -9.08 -4.24
C TRP A 107 21.29 -10.28 -4.59
N GLU A 108 21.90 -11.47 -4.67
CA GLU A 108 21.23 -12.76 -4.83
C GLU A 108 21.47 -13.60 -3.58
N PRO A 109 20.46 -14.32 -3.04
CA PRO A 109 20.73 -15.38 -2.08
C PRO A 109 21.62 -16.40 -2.78
N SER A 110 22.88 -16.51 -2.36
CA SER A 110 23.87 -17.39 -2.97
C SER A 110 23.26 -18.76 -3.26
N ALA A 111 23.23 -19.16 -4.54
CA ALA A 111 22.87 -20.50 -4.96
C ALA A 111 23.93 -21.48 -4.43
N ASN A 112 23.83 -21.87 -3.16
CA ASN A 112 24.63 -22.93 -2.53
C ASN A 112 23.92 -23.42 -1.27
N ALA A 113 23.05 -24.41 -1.46
CA ALA A 113 22.78 -25.49 -0.52
C ALA A 113 22.72 -26.79 -1.32
#